data_AF-A0AAU5BSX3-F1
#
_entry.id   AF-A0AAU5BSX3-F1
#
_cell.length_a   1.000
_cell.length_b   1.000
_cell.length_c   1.000
_cell.angle_alpha   90.00
_cell.angle_beta   90.00
_cell.angle_gamma   90.00
#
_symmetry.space_group_name_H-M   'P 1'
#
loop_
_entity.id
_entity.type
_entity.pdbx_description
1 polymer ?
#
loop_
_entity_poly.entity_id
_entity_poly.type
_entity_poly.pdbx_seq_one_letter_code
_entity_poly.pdbx_strand_id
1 'polypeptide(L)'
;MTDDVITRLIAMLDDLDADVDATIDLADEIAASGDRALLPRLTAELDRAIAERNAYARELLGGVVAGVGGAETLPVLVRASAVDLGDDQDGLATEIVDLVQADPKTARGFLQPLTEDADLSVANRADWAMRFLP
;
A
#
# COMPACT_ATOMS: atom_id res chain seq x y z
N MET A 1 -21.83 6.61 1.16
CA MET A 1 -21.64 5.55 2.18
C MET A 1 -20.19 5.11 2.21
N THR A 2 -19.58 4.80 1.06
CA THR A 2 -18.13 4.57 0.91
C THR A 2 -17.24 5.79 1.23
N ASP A 3 -17.72 7.00 0.97
CA ASP A 3 -16.96 8.23 1.25
C ASP A 3 -16.80 8.52 2.76
N ASP A 4 -17.65 7.92 3.59
CA ASP A 4 -17.65 8.13 5.04
C ASP A 4 -16.59 7.27 5.74
N VAL A 5 -16.43 6.01 5.30
CA VAL A 5 -15.51 5.05 5.93
C VAL A 5 -14.04 5.42 5.73
N ILE A 6 -13.66 5.87 4.52
CA ILE A 6 -12.30 6.37 4.26
C ILE A 6 -12.05 7.64 5.06
N THR A 7 -13.00 8.58 5.10
CA THR A 7 -12.85 9.83 5.88
C THR A 7 -12.60 9.52 7.35
N ARG A 8 -13.33 8.55 7.91
CA ARG A 8 -13.13 8.10 9.29
C ARG A 8 -11.75 7.47 9.48
N LEU A 9 -11.33 6.58 8.59
CA LEU A 9 -9.99 5.97 8.68
C LEU A 9 -8.89 7.06 8.66
N ILE A 10 -8.99 8.02 7.74
CA ILE A 10 -8.02 9.11 7.64
C ILE A 10 -8.00 9.96 8.91
N ALA A 11 -9.15 10.31 9.47
CA ALA A 11 -9.21 11.05 10.72
C ALA A 11 -8.55 10.29 11.88
N MET A 12 -8.66 8.97 11.92
CA MET A 12 -7.99 8.12 12.92
C MET A 12 -6.48 8.06 12.70
N LEU A 13 -6.01 8.01 11.45
CA LEU A 13 -4.58 8.01 11.11
C LEU A 13 -3.88 9.36 11.38
N ASP A 14 -4.62 10.46 11.35
CA ASP A 14 -4.11 11.80 11.65
C ASP A 14 -4.16 12.12 13.17
N ASP A 15 -4.82 11.28 13.97
CA ASP A 15 -4.98 11.45 15.43
C ASP A 15 -4.04 10.50 16.20
N LEU A 16 -3.06 11.08 16.90
CA LEU A 16 -2.08 10.32 17.70
C LEU A 16 -2.71 9.62 18.92
N ASP A 17 -3.88 10.06 19.36
CA ASP A 17 -4.62 9.47 20.48
C ASP A 17 -5.68 8.47 19.99
N ALA A 18 -5.77 8.22 18.67
CA ALA A 18 -6.69 7.24 18.12
C ALA A 18 -6.40 5.83 18.67
N ASP A 19 -7.47 5.08 18.88
CA ASP A 19 -7.38 3.68 19.26
C ASP A 19 -6.80 2.86 18.09
N VAL A 20 -5.59 2.34 18.31
CA VAL A 20 -4.82 1.59 17.29
C VAL A 20 -5.57 0.34 16.85
N ASP A 21 -6.16 -0.42 17.78
CA ASP A 21 -6.86 -1.66 17.47
C ASP A 21 -8.10 -1.33 16.63
N ALA A 22 -8.85 -0.30 17.01
CA ALA A 22 -10.02 0.13 16.24
C ALA A 22 -9.64 0.69 14.84
N THR A 23 -8.46 1.29 14.71
CA THR A 23 -7.94 1.78 13.42
C THR A 23 -7.63 0.61 12.49
N ILE A 24 -6.96 -0.41 13.02
CA ILE A 24 -6.63 -1.65 12.29
C ILE A 24 -7.91 -2.39 11.89
N ASP A 25 -8.85 -2.58 12.81
CA ASP A 25 -10.13 -3.25 12.52
C ASP A 25 -10.89 -2.57 11.36
N LEU A 26 -10.89 -1.23 11.33
CA LEU A 26 -11.52 -0.47 10.25
C LEU A 26 -10.78 -0.62 8.92
N ALA A 27 -9.44 -0.64 8.96
CA ALA A 27 -8.60 -0.86 7.79
C ALA A 27 -8.87 -2.24 7.18
N ASP A 28 -8.93 -3.27 8.02
CA ASP A 28 -9.23 -4.65 7.63
C ASP A 28 -10.64 -4.78 7.05
N GLU A 29 -11.63 -4.09 7.63
CA GLU A 29 -12.99 -4.03 7.07
C GLU A 29 -12.99 -3.45 5.64
N ILE A 30 -12.28 -2.33 5.44
CA ILE A 30 -12.18 -1.69 4.11
C ILE A 30 -11.45 -2.62 3.13
N ALA A 31 -10.33 -3.22 3.54
CA ALA A 31 -9.56 -4.17 2.74
C ALA A 31 -10.43 -5.37 2.30
N ALA A 32 -11.13 -5.99 3.26
CA ALA A 32 -11.97 -7.15 3.03
C ALA A 32 -13.21 -6.86 2.17
N SER A 33 -13.63 -5.59 2.04
CA SER A 33 -14.75 -5.21 1.18
C SER A 33 -14.50 -5.54 -0.30
N GLY A 34 -13.24 -5.51 -0.75
CA GLY A 34 -12.87 -5.65 -2.15
C GLY A 34 -13.48 -4.57 -3.06
N ASP A 35 -13.99 -3.46 -2.51
CA ASP A 35 -14.63 -2.41 -3.29
C ASP A 35 -13.58 -1.58 -4.05
N ARG A 36 -13.26 -2.02 -5.25
CA ARG A 36 -12.29 -1.36 -6.14
C ARG A 36 -12.65 0.09 -6.48
N ALA A 37 -13.90 0.54 -6.27
CA ALA A 37 -14.26 1.95 -6.44
C ALA A 37 -13.55 2.87 -5.43
N LEU A 38 -13.03 2.32 -4.33
CA LEU A 38 -12.28 3.04 -3.30
C LEU A 38 -10.83 3.34 -3.68
N LEU A 39 -10.24 2.56 -4.61
CA LEU A 39 -8.82 2.64 -4.93
C LEU A 39 -8.32 4.05 -5.30
N PRO A 40 -9.01 4.84 -6.15
CA PRO A 40 -8.52 6.17 -6.50
C PRO A 40 -8.35 7.08 -5.28
N ARG A 41 -9.26 6.99 -4.31
CA ARG A 41 -9.18 7.78 -3.09
C ARG A 41 -8.11 7.24 -2.14
N LEU A 42 -8.07 5.93 -1.92
CA LEU A 42 -7.04 5.29 -1.08
C LEU A 42 -5.62 5.57 -1.58
N THR A 43 -5.39 5.52 -2.89
CA THR A 43 -4.10 5.87 -3.50
C THR A 43 -3.76 7.35 -3.29
N ALA A 44 -4.72 8.26 -3.44
CA ALA A 44 -4.48 9.68 -3.19
C ALA A 44 -4.12 9.98 -1.73
N GLU A 45 -4.76 9.30 -0.78
CA GLU A 45 -4.42 9.44 0.64
C GLU A 45 -3.09 8.78 1.00
N LEU A 46 -2.73 7.67 0.34
CA LEU A 46 -1.40 7.07 0.47
C LEU A 46 -0.30 8.05 -0.01
N ASP A 47 -0.51 8.68 -1.16
CA ASP A 47 0.39 9.72 -1.66
C ASP A 47 0.51 10.91 -0.70
N ARG A 48 -0.61 11.32 -0.08
CA ARG A 48 -0.61 12.35 0.98
C ARG A 48 0.21 11.92 2.19
N ALA A 49 0.00 10.72 2.71
CA ALA A 49 0.72 10.19 3.86
C ALA A 49 2.25 10.17 3.61
N ILE A 50 2.66 9.79 2.40
CA ILE A 50 4.07 9.83 1.98
C ILE A 50 4.60 11.27 1.98
N ALA A 51 3.86 12.21 1.38
CA ALA A 51 4.25 13.62 1.32
C ALA A 51 4.41 14.25 2.71
N GLU A 52 3.58 13.84 3.67
CA GLU A 52 3.62 14.28 5.06
C GLU A 52 4.64 13.52 5.93
N ARG A 53 5.33 12.53 5.35
CA ARG A 53 6.25 11.62 6.04
C ARG A 53 5.59 10.83 7.18
N ASN A 54 4.31 10.51 7.05
CA ASN A 54 3.57 9.68 7.99
C ASN A 54 3.78 8.20 7.66
N ALA A 55 4.82 7.59 8.26
CA ALA A 55 5.17 6.20 8.02
C ALA A 55 4.05 5.23 8.43
N TYR A 56 3.41 5.47 9.57
CA TYR A 56 2.30 4.65 10.07
C TYR A 56 1.12 4.65 9.09
N ALA A 57 0.68 5.84 8.65
CA ALA A 57 -0.39 5.94 7.67
C ALA A 57 -0.01 5.32 6.32
N ARG A 58 1.24 5.45 5.87
CA ARG A 58 1.72 4.81 4.64
C ARG A 58 1.61 3.29 4.72
N GLU A 59 2.02 2.69 5.83
CA GLU A 59 1.92 1.24 6.02
C GLU A 59 0.46 0.77 6.00
N LEU A 60 -0.39 1.39 6.84
CA LEU A 60 -1.76 0.95 7.01
C LEU A 60 -2.59 1.19 5.75
N LEU A 61 -2.47 2.35 5.10
CA LEU A 61 -3.12 2.60 3.79
C LEU A 61 -2.57 1.70 2.68
N GLY A 62 -1.27 1.36 2.72
CA GLY A 62 -0.66 0.42 1.79
C GLY A 62 -1.29 -0.98 1.89
N GLY A 63 -1.49 -1.49 3.10
CA GLY A 63 -2.21 -2.75 3.33
C GLY A 63 -3.66 -2.70 2.84
N VAL A 64 -4.38 -1.60 3.09
CA VAL A 64 -5.75 -1.43 2.59
C VAL A 64 -5.80 -1.43 1.06
N VAL A 65 -4.88 -0.71 0.40
CA VAL A 65 -4.76 -0.70 -1.06
C VAL A 65 -4.47 -2.11 -1.59
N ALA A 66 -3.55 -2.85 -0.96
CA ALA A 66 -3.23 -4.23 -1.30
C ALA A 66 -4.46 -5.15 -1.20
N GLY A 67 -5.19 -5.08 -0.08
CA GLY A 67 -6.39 -5.90 0.16
C GLY A 67 -7.54 -5.61 -0.82
N VAL A 68 -7.79 -4.34 -1.14
CA VAL A 68 -8.87 -3.95 -2.07
C VAL A 68 -8.54 -4.32 -3.52
N GLY A 69 -7.31 -4.06 -3.96
CA GLY A 69 -6.96 -4.12 -5.39
C GLY A 69 -6.12 -5.33 -5.80
N GLY A 70 -5.55 -6.06 -4.86
CA GLY A 70 -4.69 -7.21 -5.13
C GLY A 70 -3.44 -6.85 -5.93
N ALA A 71 -2.92 -7.81 -6.71
CA ALA A 71 -1.66 -7.66 -7.46
C ALA A 71 -1.66 -6.51 -8.48
N GLU A 72 -2.84 -6.03 -8.93
CA GLU A 72 -2.95 -4.86 -9.80
C GLU A 72 -2.43 -3.57 -9.15
N THR A 73 -2.38 -3.52 -7.82
CA THR A 73 -1.91 -2.35 -7.05
C THR A 73 -0.41 -2.33 -6.81
N LEU A 74 0.32 -3.39 -7.18
CA LEU A 74 1.77 -3.48 -7.01
C LEU A 74 2.54 -2.23 -7.49
N PRO A 75 2.19 -1.58 -8.63
CA PRO A 75 2.87 -0.35 -9.02
C PRO A 75 2.74 0.79 -8.01
N VAL A 76 1.58 0.94 -7.38
CA VAL A 76 1.35 1.96 -6.34
C VAL A 76 2.14 1.60 -5.08
N LEU A 77 2.06 0.35 -4.64
CA LEU A 77 2.72 -0.13 -3.41
C LEU A 77 4.25 -0.09 -3.51
N VAL A 78 4.81 -0.45 -4.67
CA VAL A 78 6.25 -0.36 -4.93
C VAL A 78 6.73 1.08 -4.89
N ARG A 79 5.99 2.02 -5.47
CA ARG A 79 6.34 3.45 -5.40
C ARG A 79 6.25 3.98 -3.99
N ALA A 80 5.23 3.60 -3.23
CA ALA A 80 5.09 3.96 -1.83
C ALA A 80 6.26 3.41 -0.98
N SER A 81 6.61 2.14 -1.17
CA SER A 81 7.70 1.45 -0.47
C SER A 81 9.09 1.96 -0.88
N ALA A 82 9.23 2.54 -2.08
CA ALA A 82 10.48 3.16 -2.52
C ALA A 82 10.83 4.45 -1.78
N VAL A 83 9.89 5.08 -1.07
CA VAL A 83 10.14 6.31 -0.31
C VAL A 83 10.63 6.00 1.10
N ASP A 84 11.86 6.41 1.40
CA ASP A 84 12.46 6.31 2.72
C ASP A 84 11.87 7.37 3.68
N LEU A 85 11.07 6.89 4.65
CA LEU A 85 10.51 7.70 5.72
C LEU A 85 11.27 7.55 7.05
N GLY A 86 12.29 6.69 7.12
CA GLY A 86 13.07 6.39 8.32
C GLY A 86 12.51 5.27 9.20
N ASP A 87 11.51 4.54 8.70
CA ASP A 87 10.91 3.36 9.33
C ASP A 87 11.47 2.05 8.74
N ASP A 88 11.18 0.90 9.36
CA ASP A 88 11.70 -0.41 8.90
C ASP A 88 10.96 -0.97 7.67
N GLN A 89 9.74 -0.49 7.42
CA GLN A 89 8.87 -0.84 6.28
C GLN A 89 8.47 -2.33 6.21
N ASP A 90 8.61 -3.09 7.29
CA ASP A 90 8.38 -4.54 7.30
C ASP A 90 6.91 -4.88 6.97
N GLY A 91 5.96 -4.03 7.39
CA GLY A 91 4.54 -4.22 7.11
C GLY A 91 4.23 -4.12 5.62
N LEU A 92 4.57 -2.97 5.01
CA LEU A 92 4.33 -2.77 3.58
C LEU A 92 5.14 -3.72 2.69
N ALA A 93 6.35 -4.12 3.14
CA ALA A 93 7.14 -5.12 2.44
C ALA A 93 6.46 -6.49 2.44
N THR A 94 5.89 -6.90 3.57
CA THR A 94 5.10 -8.15 3.69
C THR A 94 3.95 -8.17 2.69
N GLU A 95 3.15 -7.11 2.64
CA GLU A 95 2.02 -7.00 1.71
C GLU A 95 2.43 -7.17 0.24
N ILE A 96 3.53 -6.53 -0.17
CA ILE A 96 4.06 -6.66 -1.54
C ILE A 96 4.46 -8.10 -1.83
N VAL A 97 5.16 -8.76 -0.90
CA VAL A 97 5.60 -10.15 -1.06
C VAL A 97 4.40 -11.09 -1.16
N ASP A 98 3.40 -10.92 -0.31
CA ASP A 98 2.19 -11.74 -0.30
C ASP A 98 1.43 -11.62 -1.62
N LEU A 99 1.27 -10.41 -2.15
CA LEU A 99 0.67 -10.20 -3.48
C LEU A 99 1.47 -10.86 -4.60
N VAL A 100 2.80 -10.74 -4.57
CA VAL A 100 3.70 -11.35 -5.55
C VAL A 100 3.57 -12.87 -5.55
N GLN A 101 3.45 -13.49 -4.38
CA GLN A 101 3.33 -14.94 -4.23
C GLN A 101 1.92 -15.45 -4.53
N ALA A 102 0.88 -14.66 -4.21
CA ALA A 102 -0.51 -15.03 -4.46
C ALA A 102 -0.86 -15.05 -5.95
N ASP A 103 -0.36 -14.10 -6.76
CA ASP A 103 -0.53 -14.09 -8.22
C ASP A 103 0.78 -13.73 -8.95
N PRO A 104 1.72 -14.69 -9.08
CA PRO A 104 3.03 -14.44 -9.68
C PRO A 104 2.99 -13.99 -11.14
N LYS A 105 1.97 -14.41 -11.88
CA LYS A 105 1.86 -14.09 -13.30
C LYS A 105 1.46 -12.63 -13.47
N THR A 106 0.42 -12.21 -12.78
CA THR A 106 -0.04 -10.81 -12.81
C THR A 106 1.00 -9.90 -12.19
N ALA A 107 1.58 -10.29 -11.05
CA ALA A 107 2.64 -9.54 -10.38
C ALA A 107 3.84 -9.29 -11.28
N ARG A 108 4.35 -10.32 -11.97
CA ARG A 108 5.45 -10.17 -12.94
C ARG A 108 5.10 -9.15 -14.03
N GLY A 109 3.86 -9.17 -14.53
CA GLY A 109 3.40 -8.24 -15.56
C GLY A 109 3.44 -6.76 -15.12
N PHE A 110 3.16 -6.48 -13.85
CA PHE A 110 3.18 -5.12 -13.29
C PHE A 110 4.56 -4.68 -12.80
N LEU A 111 5.36 -5.61 -12.26
CA LEU A 111 6.67 -5.30 -11.70
C LEU A 111 7.76 -5.15 -12.76
N GLN A 112 7.73 -5.95 -13.83
CA GLN A 112 8.78 -5.94 -14.85
C GLN A 112 8.99 -4.56 -15.50
N PRO A 113 7.96 -3.77 -15.87
CA PRO A 113 8.19 -2.43 -16.39
C PRO A 113 8.82 -1.48 -15.36
N LEU A 114 8.55 -1.68 -14.07
CA LEU A 114 9.06 -0.80 -13.01
C LEU A 114 10.54 -1.01 -12.74
N THR A 115 11.13 -2.15 -13.09
CA THR A 115 12.59 -2.36 -12.97
C THR A 115 13.39 -1.43 -13.89
N GLU A 116 12.74 -0.79 -14.86
CA GLU A 116 13.31 0.17 -15.79
C GLU A 116 12.86 1.62 -15.50
N ASP A 117 12.26 1.87 -14.34
CA ASP A 117 11.79 3.21 -13.95
C ASP A 117 12.96 4.22 -13.89
N ALA A 118 12.68 5.46 -14.26
CA ALA A 118 13.68 6.54 -14.21
C ALA A 118 14.07 6.89 -12.76
N ASP A 119 13.17 6.65 -11.80
CA ASP A 119 13.48 6.70 -10.39
C ASP A 119 14.14 5.37 -9.96
N LEU A 120 15.45 5.43 -9.66
CA LEU A 120 16.23 4.27 -9.25
C LEU A 120 15.72 3.64 -7.94
N SER A 121 15.09 4.40 -7.04
CA SER A 121 14.52 3.85 -5.81
C SER A 121 13.33 2.95 -6.14
N VAL A 122 12.49 3.36 -7.09
CA VAL A 122 11.38 2.55 -7.60
C VAL A 122 11.91 1.32 -8.35
N ALA A 123 12.90 1.50 -9.23
CA ALA A 123 13.48 0.40 -9.99
C ALA A 123 14.10 -0.67 -9.08
N ASN A 124 14.87 -0.26 -8.07
CA ASN A 124 15.47 -1.17 -7.11
C ASN A 124 14.42 -1.87 -6.25
N ARG A 125 13.35 -1.16 -5.85
CA ARG A 125 12.24 -1.77 -5.09
C ARG A 125 11.47 -2.79 -5.93
N ALA A 126 11.26 -2.51 -7.22
CA ALA A 126 10.66 -3.47 -8.15
C ALA A 126 11.56 -4.70 -8.34
N ASP A 127 12.88 -4.52 -8.52
CA ASP A 127 13.83 -5.64 -8.61
C ASP A 127 13.83 -6.49 -7.35
N TRP A 128 13.80 -5.86 -6.17
CA TRP A 128 13.63 -6.56 -4.90
C TRP A 128 12.35 -7.40 -4.87
N ALA A 129 11.19 -6.82 -5.23
CA ALA A 129 9.91 -7.53 -5.24
C ALA A 129 9.91 -8.71 -6.23
N MET A 130 10.56 -8.58 -7.38
CA MET A 130 10.71 -9.64 -8.39
C MET A 130 11.46 -10.88 -7.86
N ARG A 131 12.30 -10.75 -6.82
CA ARG A 131 13.03 -11.89 -6.21
C ARG A 131 12.13 -12.85 -5.43
N PHE A 132 10.89 -12.45 -5.16
CA PHE A 132 9.89 -13.26 -4.45
C PHE A 132 8.94 -14.01 -5.40
N LEU A 133 9.13 -13.87 -6.72
CA LEU A 133 8.46 -14.72 -7.69
C LEU A 133 8.98 -16.17 -7.57
N PRO A 134 8.11 -17.18 -7.70
CA PRO A 134 8.50 -18.59 -7.71
C PRO A 134 9.23 -18.99 -8.99
#